data_AF-A0A0F9DRS3-F1
#
_entry.id   AF-A0A0F9DRS3-F1
#
_cell.length_a   1.000
_cell.length_b   1.000
_cell.length_c   1.000
_cell.angle_alpha   90.00
_cell.angle_beta   90.00
_cell.angle_gamma   90.00
#
_symmetry.space_group_name_H-M   'P 1'
#
loop_
_entity.id
_entity.type
_entity.pdbx_description
1 polymer ?
#
loop_
_entity_poly.entity_id
_entity_poly.type
_entity_poly.pdbx_seq_one_letter_code
_entity_poly.pdbx_strand_id
1 'polypeptide(L)'
;MKVKPNSRHKTFNLDEDVITLIDEGSNINGMNQGEFLEFLVNSWDEATNPIKKLKHVRSQKKILKTEISEMETQENQIMDNMEKIEEWRKAKQEKKPEIIENLVRIISRGDRTMAETVAKNQSIRLGIPAMQLIFEAMDQIKKQSL
;
A
#
# COMPACT_ATOMS: atom_id res chain seq x y z
N MET A 1 3.98 -28.30 8.10
CA MET A 1 3.48 -28.73 9.42
C MET A 1 4.54 -29.61 10.07
N LYS A 2 5.04 -29.25 11.26
CA LYS A 2 5.99 -30.09 12.01
C LYS A 2 5.19 -31.04 12.91
N VAL A 3 5.28 -32.34 12.65
CA VAL A 3 4.68 -33.38 13.50
C VAL A 3 5.41 -33.36 14.85
N LYS A 4 4.70 -33.04 15.94
CA LYS A 4 5.24 -33.17 17.31
C LYS A 4 5.24 -34.66 17.69
N PRO A 5 6.38 -35.30 17.95
CA PRO A 5 6.42 -36.68 18.39
C PRO A 5 6.13 -36.75 19.90
N ASN A 6 5.31 -37.71 20.32
CA ASN A 6 4.87 -38.02 21.70
C ASN A 6 3.63 -37.28 22.25
N SER A 7 2.49 -37.36 21.57
CA SER A 7 1.19 -37.25 22.22
C SER A 7 0.85 -38.57 22.92
N ARG A 8 0.71 -38.58 24.25
CA ARG A 8 0.09 -39.71 24.96
C ARG A 8 -1.39 -39.77 24.55
N HIS A 9 -1.74 -40.70 23.66
CA HIS A 9 -3.13 -40.88 23.25
C HIS A 9 -3.94 -41.49 24.40
N LYS A 10 -4.97 -40.76 24.83
CA LYS A 10 -6.02 -41.26 25.72
C LYS A 10 -7.34 -41.13 24.99
N THR A 11 -8.12 -42.20 24.98
CA THR A 11 -9.47 -42.21 24.43
C THR A 11 -10.44 -41.80 25.53
N PHE A 12 -11.36 -40.92 25.18
CA PHE A 12 -12.46 -40.49 26.05
C PHE A 12 -13.76 -40.84 25.35
N ASN A 13 -14.73 -41.34 26.12
CA ASN A 13 -16.08 -41.52 25.62
C ASN A 13 -16.85 -40.23 25.92
N LEU A 14 -17.49 -39.67 24.91
CA LEU A 14 -18.35 -38.49 25.01
C LEU A 14 -19.79 -38.92 24.72
N ASP A 15 -20.73 -38.20 25.33
CA ASP A 15 -22.15 -38.38 25.03
C ASP A 15 -22.47 -37.91 23.61
N GLU A 16 -23.48 -38.51 22.98
CA GLU A 16 -23.83 -38.27 21.58
C GLU A 16 -24.16 -36.79 21.32
N ASP A 17 -24.89 -36.15 22.22
CA ASP A 17 -25.22 -34.72 22.14
C ASP A 17 -23.96 -33.82 22.14
N VAL A 18 -22.93 -34.22 22.91
CA VAL A 18 -21.66 -33.47 23.00
C VAL A 18 -20.87 -33.61 21.69
N ILE A 19 -20.92 -34.78 21.07
CA ILE A 19 -20.29 -35.03 19.77
C ILE A 19 -20.95 -34.16 18.70
N THR A 20 -22.29 -34.08 18.69
CA THR A 20 -23.02 -33.20 17.76
C THR A 20 -22.64 -31.73 17.91
N LEU A 21 -22.49 -31.25 19.15
CA LEU A 21 -22.07 -29.87 19.41
C LEU A 21 -20.62 -29.60 18.95
N ILE A 22 -19.73 -30.58 19.09
CA ILE A 22 -18.35 -30.47 18.59
C ILE A 22 -18.34 -30.42 17.06
N ASP A 23 -19.17 -31.23 16.40
CA ASP A 23 -19.31 -31.24 14.94
C ASP A 23 -19.81 -29.90 14.41
N GLU A 24 -20.92 -29.40 14.95
CA GLU A 24 -21.49 -28.12 14.55
C GLU A 24 -20.50 -26.97 14.82
N GLY A 25 -19.90 -26.93 16.01
CA GLY A 25 -18.96 -25.89 16.39
C GLY A 25 -17.67 -25.88 15.56
N SER A 26 -17.13 -27.06 15.23
CA SER A 26 -15.93 -27.19 14.39
C SER A 26 -16.20 -26.73 12.96
N ASN A 27 -17.37 -27.09 12.40
CA ASN A 27 -17.80 -26.65 11.07
C ASN A 27 -17.99 -25.13 10.99
N ILE A 28 -18.62 -24.52 11.99
CA ILE A 28 -18.82 -23.05 12.03
C ILE A 28 -17.49 -22.30 12.04
N ASN A 29 -16.49 -22.83 12.74
CA ASN A 29 -15.18 -22.19 12.87
C ASN A 29 -14.18 -22.61 11.78
N GLY A 30 -14.58 -23.50 10.86
CA GLY A 30 -13.72 -24.01 9.79
C GLY A 30 -12.51 -24.81 10.28
N MET A 31 -12.64 -25.49 11.41
CA MET A 31 -11.57 -26.26 12.07
C MET A 31 -11.88 -27.75 12.06
N ASN A 32 -10.87 -28.61 12.15
CA ASN A 32 -11.14 -30.02 12.43
C ASN A 32 -11.53 -30.23 13.91
N GLN A 33 -12.26 -31.31 14.23
CA GLN A 33 -12.74 -31.58 15.59
C GLN A 33 -11.63 -31.52 16.66
N GLY A 34 -10.43 -32.01 16.35
CA GLY A 34 -9.28 -32.00 17.26
C GLY A 34 -8.75 -30.60 17.53
N GLU A 35 -8.60 -29.79 16.48
CA GLU A 35 -8.21 -28.37 16.56
C GLU A 35 -9.27 -27.55 17.30
N PHE A 36 -10.55 -27.84 17.06
CA PHE A 36 -11.65 -27.19 17.74
C PHE A 36 -11.67 -27.53 19.24
N LEU A 37 -11.43 -28.79 19.61
CA LEU A 37 -11.29 -29.20 21.01
C LEU A 37 -10.07 -28.55 21.67
N GLU A 38 -8.92 -28.49 20.98
CA GLU A 38 -7.74 -27.79 21.48
C GLU A 38 -8.01 -26.29 21.66
N PHE A 39 -8.70 -25.66 20.71
CA PHE A 39 -9.16 -24.28 20.81
C PHE A 39 -10.08 -24.08 22.02
N LEU A 40 -11.06 -24.95 22.24
CA LEU A 40 -11.98 -24.88 23.38
C LEU A 40 -11.24 -25.03 24.71
N VAL A 41 -10.34 -26.00 24.85
CA VAL A 41 -9.57 -26.22 26.09
C VAL A 41 -8.65 -25.04 26.37
N ASN A 42 -7.96 -24.51 25.34
CA ASN A 42 -7.09 -23.35 25.50
C ASN A 42 -7.88 -22.07 25.81
N SER A 43 -9.06 -21.91 25.20
CA SER A 43 -9.94 -20.76 25.40
C SER A 43 -10.72 -20.84 26.72
N TRP A 44 -10.93 -22.04 27.26
CA TRP A 44 -11.62 -22.26 28.53
C TRP A 44 -10.88 -21.53 29.65
N ASP A 45 -9.56 -21.67 29.70
CA ASP A 45 -8.70 -21.08 30.73
C ASP A 45 -8.66 -19.54 30.64
N GLU A 46 -8.89 -18.98 29.44
CA GLU A 46 -9.09 -17.54 29.22
C GLU A 46 -10.51 -17.08 29.58
N ALA A 47 -11.52 -17.93 29.42
CA ALA A 47 -12.91 -17.61 29.77
C ALA A 47 -13.18 -17.69 31.28
N THR A 48 -12.58 -18.66 32.00
CA THR A 48 -12.78 -18.87 33.44
C THR A 48 -11.81 -18.09 34.33
N ASN A 49 -10.68 -17.59 33.80
CA ASN A 49 -9.74 -16.78 34.57
C ASN A 49 -9.73 -15.32 34.09
N PRO A 50 -10.53 -14.44 34.73
CA PRO A 50 -10.62 -13.02 34.38
C PRO A 50 -9.26 -12.29 34.36
N ILE A 51 -8.30 -12.73 35.17
CA ILE A 51 -6.96 -12.13 35.24
C ILE A 51 -6.16 -12.46 33.97
N LYS A 52 -6.23 -13.70 33.48
CA LYS A 52 -5.57 -14.08 32.21
C LYS A 52 -6.20 -13.34 31.04
N LYS A 53 -7.54 -13.28 30.97
CA LYS A 53 -8.27 -12.51 29.94
C LYS A 53 -7.89 -11.03 29.95
N LEU A 54 -7.85 -10.41 31.13
CA LEU A 54 -7.46 -9.00 31.26
C LEU A 54 -6.02 -8.76 30.81
N LYS A 55 -5.08 -9.67 31.11
CA LYS A 55 -3.69 -9.58 30.62
C LYS A 55 -3.63 -9.69 29.10
N HIS A 56 -4.36 -10.64 28.51
CA HIS A 56 -4.43 -10.83 27.07
C HIS A 56 -4.98 -9.58 26.35
N VAL A 57 -6.11 -9.05 26.82
CA VAL A 57 -6.72 -7.82 26.28
C VAL A 57 -5.77 -6.62 26.42
N ARG A 58 -5.05 -6.50 27.55
CA ARG A 58 -4.05 -5.44 27.73
C ARG A 58 -2.88 -5.57 26.77
N SER A 59 -2.39 -6.78 26.48
CA SER A 59 -1.35 -6.99 25.48
C SER A 59 -1.83 -6.64 24.07
N GLN A 60 -3.04 -7.08 23.69
CA GLN A 60 -3.62 -6.74 22.39
C GLN A 60 -3.80 -5.22 22.25
N LYS A 61 -4.31 -4.54 23.29
CA LYS A 61 -4.43 -3.08 23.30
C LYS A 61 -3.08 -2.38 23.10
N LYS A 62 -2.00 -2.92 23.66
CA LYS A 62 -0.66 -2.37 23.48
C LYS A 62 -0.17 -2.54 22.04
N ILE A 63 -0.38 -3.72 21.45
CA ILE A 63 0.00 -4.03 20.06
C ILE A 63 -0.77 -3.11 19.11
N LEU A 64 -2.10 -3.06 19.24
CA LEU A 64 -2.95 -2.21 18.42
C LEU A 64 -2.58 -0.73 18.52
N LYS A 65 -2.18 -0.25 19.71
CA LYS A 65 -1.72 1.13 19.89
C LYS A 65 -0.43 1.41 19.09
N THR A 66 0.49 0.45 19.05
CA THR A 66 1.71 0.57 18.24
C THR A 66 1.36 0.58 16.76
N GLU A 67 0.51 -0.34 16.29
CA GLU A 67 0.07 -0.41 14.89
C GLU A 67 -0.64 0.89 14.45
N ILE A 68 -1.49 1.46 15.30
CA ILE A 68 -2.13 2.76 15.04
C ILE A 68 -1.08 3.86 14.87
N SER A 69 -0.09 3.93 15.76
CA SER A 69 0.98 4.93 15.67
C SER A 69 1.85 4.78 14.43
N GLU A 70 2.09 3.54 13.98
CA GLU A 70 2.80 3.26 12.74
C GLU A 70 1.99 3.71 11.52
N MET A 71 0.68 3.42 11.50
CA MET A 71 -0.23 3.87 10.44
C MET A 71 -0.32 5.40 10.37
N GLU A 72 -0.43 6.09 11.50
CA GLU A 72 -0.41 7.57 11.56
C GLU A 72 0.90 8.14 11.01
N THR A 73 2.04 7.47 11.28
CA THR A 73 3.33 7.90 10.73
C THR A 73 3.37 7.74 9.21
N GLN A 74 2.84 6.63 8.68
CA GLN A 74 2.74 6.40 7.25
C GLN A 74 1.79 7.40 6.57
N GLU A 75 0.66 7.70 7.20
CA GLU A 75 -0.30 8.70 6.71
C GLU A 75 0.37 10.07 6.56
N ASN A 76 1.07 10.54 7.61
CA ASN A 76 1.80 11.81 7.56
C ASN A 76 2.87 11.81 6.45
N GLN A 77 3.62 10.72 6.28
CA GLN A 77 4.60 10.61 5.20
C GLN A 77 3.96 10.68 3.81
N ILE A 78 2.78 10.06 3.64
CA ILE A 78 2.03 10.11 2.38
C ILE A 78 1.56 11.55 2.12
N MET A 79 1.02 12.25 3.12
CA MET A 79 0.62 13.64 2.99
C MET A 79 1.79 14.55 2.59
N ASP A 80 2.94 14.45 3.29
CA ASP A 80 4.15 15.21 2.95
C ASP A 80 4.62 14.95 1.52
N ASN A 81 4.53 13.68 1.07
CA ASN A 81 4.91 13.31 -0.29
C ASN A 81 3.91 13.86 -1.32
N MET A 82 2.62 13.87 -1.01
CA MET A 82 1.60 14.48 -1.88
C MET A 82 1.86 15.98 -2.05
N GLU A 83 2.14 16.70 -0.97
CA GLU A 83 2.47 18.13 -1.02
C GLU A 83 3.70 18.38 -1.89
N LYS A 84 4.79 17.62 -1.70
CA LYS A 84 6.00 17.71 -2.52
C LYS A 84 5.74 17.42 -4.00
N ILE A 85 4.90 16.43 -4.31
CA ILE A 85 4.53 16.09 -5.69
C ILE A 85 3.75 17.25 -6.32
N GLU A 86 2.82 17.86 -5.58
CA GLU A 86 2.03 19.00 -6.03
C GLU A 86 2.93 20.22 -6.31
N GLU A 87 3.85 20.52 -5.40
CA GLU A 87 4.87 21.57 -5.57
C GLU A 87 5.76 21.31 -6.79
N TRP A 88 6.25 20.08 -6.95
CA TRP A 88 7.04 19.68 -8.11
C TRP A 88 6.25 19.81 -9.40
N ARG A 89 4.96 19.47 -9.40
CA ARG A 89 4.07 19.62 -10.56
C ARG A 89 3.90 21.08 -10.93
N LYS A 90 3.67 21.97 -9.95
CA LYS A 90 3.57 23.42 -10.18
C LYS A 90 4.86 23.99 -10.76
N ALA A 91 6.01 23.69 -10.14
CA ALA A 91 7.31 24.14 -10.64
C ALA A 91 7.62 23.64 -12.05
N LYS A 92 7.20 22.42 -12.40
CA LYS A 92 7.31 21.88 -13.77
C LYS A 92 6.41 22.63 -14.76
N GLN A 93 5.18 22.96 -14.36
CA GLN A 93 4.27 23.73 -15.21
C GLN A 93 4.78 25.16 -15.45
N GLU A 94 5.36 25.81 -14.44
CA GLU A 94 5.95 27.15 -14.56
C GLU A 94 7.15 27.20 -15.51
N LYS A 95 7.98 26.15 -15.54
CA LYS A 95 9.15 26.08 -16.43
C LYS A 95 8.81 25.70 -17.88
N LYS A 96 7.63 25.12 -18.11
CA LYS A 96 7.23 24.65 -19.43
C LYS A 96 7.22 25.80 -20.47
N PRO A 97 6.60 26.97 -20.22
CA PRO A 97 6.65 28.11 -21.15
C PRO A 97 8.06 28.51 -21.58
N GLU A 98 9.00 28.66 -20.65
CA GLU A 98 10.40 29.05 -20.96
C GLU A 98 11.09 28.02 -21.87
N ILE A 99 10.81 26.74 -21.65
CA ILE A 99 11.34 25.65 -22.48
C ILE A 99 10.73 25.69 -23.87
N ILE A 100 9.42 25.95 -23.98
CA ILE A 100 8.75 26.11 -25.27
C ILE A 100 9.33 27.31 -26.02
N GLU A 101 9.54 28.47 -25.39
CA GLU A 101 10.16 29.64 -26.01
C GLU A 101 11.58 29.37 -26.52
N ASN A 102 12.38 28.64 -25.75
CA ASN A 102 13.72 28.24 -26.18
C ASN A 102 13.65 27.31 -27.39
N LEU A 103 12.73 26.34 -27.39
CA LEU A 103 12.50 25.45 -28.53
C LEU A 103 12.02 26.22 -29.77
N VAL A 104 11.12 27.18 -29.61
CA VAL A 104 10.69 28.10 -30.68
C VAL A 104 11.91 28.77 -31.30
N ARG A 105 12.78 29.38 -30.49
CA ARG A 105 14.00 30.06 -30.95
C ARG A 105 14.92 29.14 -31.74
N ILE A 106 15.14 27.91 -31.27
CA ILE A 106 16.03 26.93 -31.92
C ILE A 106 15.42 26.46 -33.25
N ILE A 107 14.12 26.13 -33.26
CA ILE A 107 13.41 25.66 -34.44
C ILE A 107 13.35 26.75 -35.52
N SER A 108 13.06 28.00 -35.14
CA SER A 108 13.04 29.14 -36.05
C SER A 108 14.40 29.43 -36.71
N ARG A 109 15.50 28.99 -36.08
CA ARG A 109 16.87 29.06 -36.66
C ARG A 109 17.19 27.90 -37.61
N GLY A 110 16.30 26.92 -37.75
CA GLY A 110 16.47 25.76 -38.62
C GLY A 110 17.24 24.59 -38.01
N ASP A 111 17.65 24.66 -36.73
CA ASP A 111 18.45 23.62 -36.07
C ASP A 111 17.57 22.54 -35.42
N ARG A 112 17.11 21.59 -36.25
CA ARG A 112 16.21 20.51 -35.81
C ARG A 112 16.87 19.52 -34.85
N THR A 113 18.15 19.23 -35.06
CA THR A 113 18.90 18.27 -34.22
C THR A 113 19.08 18.79 -32.80
N MET A 114 19.39 20.08 -32.67
CA MET A 114 19.48 20.72 -31.35
C MET A 114 18.11 20.80 -30.67
N ALA A 115 17.04 21.11 -31.42
CA ALA A 115 15.68 21.14 -30.88
C ALA A 115 15.26 19.78 -30.31
N GLU A 116 15.50 18.68 -31.02
CA GLU A 116 15.22 17.32 -30.53
C GLU A 116 16.03 16.97 -29.28
N THR A 117 17.30 17.35 -29.25
CA THR A 117 18.20 17.10 -28.11
C THR A 117 17.71 17.85 -26.87
N VAL A 118 17.37 19.13 -27.02
CA VAL A 118 16.82 19.94 -25.93
C VAL A 118 15.47 19.38 -25.47
N ALA A 119 14.57 19.02 -26.39
CA ALA A 119 13.27 18.46 -26.04
C ALA A 119 13.37 17.12 -25.30
N LYS A 120 14.28 16.22 -25.69
CA LYS A 120 14.55 14.96 -24.96
C LYS A 120 15.05 15.21 -23.54
N ASN A 121 16.01 16.12 -23.39
CA ASN A 121 16.57 16.45 -22.07
C ASN A 121 15.51 17.09 -21.15
N GLN A 122 14.68 17.98 -21.69
CA GLN A 122 13.62 18.63 -20.91
C GLN A 122 12.44 17.69 -20.64
N SER A 123 12.18 16.72 -21.52
CA SER A 123 11.16 15.69 -21.32
C SER A 123 11.41 14.88 -20.06
N ILE A 124 12.67 14.49 -19.80
CA ILE A 124 13.07 13.78 -18.57
C ILE A 124 12.82 14.66 -17.33
N ARG A 125 13.18 15.95 -17.40
CA ARG A 125 13.04 16.88 -16.27
C ARG A 125 11.60 17.22 -15.94
N LEU A 126 10.77 17.44 -16.96
CA LEU A 126 9.37 17.84 -16.81
C LEU A 126 8.43 16.64 -16.68
N GLY A 127 8.83 15.44 -17.10
CA GLY A 127 7.93 14.29 -17.22
C GLY A 127 6.89 14.46 -18.35
N ILE A 128 7.18 15.30 -19.35
CA ILE A 128 6.29 15.58 -20.48
C ILE A 128 6.88 14.99 -21.76
N PRO A 129 6.07 14.37 -22.62
CA PRO A 129 6.33 14.14 -24.03
C PRO A 129 7.42 14.97 -24.71
N ALA A 130 8.61 14.47 -25.08
CA ALA A 130 9.53 15.29 -25.90
C ALA A 130 8.84 15.78 -27.19
N MET A 131 8.07 14.89 -27.82
CA MET A 131 7.25 15.19 -28.99
C MET A 131 6.16 16.24 -28.69
N GLN A 132 5.55 16.19 -27.51
CA GLN A 132 4.55 17.18 -27.10
C GLN A 132 5.18 18.59 -26.96
N LEU A 133 6.38 18.68 -26.38
CA LEU A 133 7.11 19.96 -26.28
C LEU A 133 7.42 20.55 -27.66
N ILE A 134 7.82 19.71 -28.62
CA ILE A 134 8.09 20.13 -30.00
C ILE A 134 6.80 20.58 -30.70
N PHE A 135 5.70 19.84 -30.56
CA PHE A 135 4.42 20.22 -31.17
C PHE A 135 3.91 21.57 -30.66
N GLU A 136 3.97 21.81 -29.35
CA GLU A 136 3.55 23.07 -28.75
C GLU A 136 4.43 24.25 -29.21
N ALA A 137 5.74 24.05 -29.33
CA ALA A 137 6.65 25.06 -29.90
C ALA A 137 6.31 25.36 -31.37
N MET A 138 6.05 24.33 -32.18
CA MET A 138 5.65 24.51 -33.58
C MET A 138 4.31 25.25 -33.72
N ASP A 139 3.35 25.00 -32.83
CA ASP A 139 2.07 25.73 -32.81
C ASP A 139 2.24 27.21 -32.47
N GLN A 140 3.13 27.55 -31.54
CA GLN A 140 3.49 28.95 -31.25
C GLN A 140 4.13 29.64 -32.44
N ILE A 141 5.05 28.97 -33.16
CA ILE A 141 5.65 29.53 -34.38
C ILE A 141 4.58 29.86 -35.42
N LYS A 142 3.63 28.94 -35.64
CA LYS A 142 2.52 29.15 -36.59
C LYS A 142 1.66 30.35 -36.20
N LYS A 143 1.36 30.51 -34.91
CA LYS A 143 0.58 31.65 -34.39
C LYS A 143 1.29 32.99 -34.54
N GLN A 144 2.63 33.01 -34.50
CA GLN A 144 3.42 34.24 -34.70
C GLN A 144 3.61 34.61 -36.18
N SER A 145 3.42 33.65 -37.10
CA SER A 145 3.52 33.85 -38.54
C SER A 145 2.21 34.27 -39.23
N LEU A 146 1.10 34.31 -38.48
CA LEU A 146 -0.24 34.77 -38.89
C LEU A 146 -0.46 36.20 -38.39
#